data_AF-Q54LY9-F1
#
_entry.id   AF-Q54LY9-F1
#
_cell.length_a   1.000
_cell.length_b   1.000
_cell.length_c   1.000
_cell.angle_alpha   90.00
_cell.angle_beta   90.00
_cell.angle_gamma   90.00
#
_symmetry.space_group_name_H-M   'P 1'
#
loop_
_entity.id
_entity.type
_entity.pdbx_description
1 polymer ?
#
loop_
_entity_poly.entity_id
_entity_poly.type
_entity_poly.pdbx_seq_one_letter_code
_entity_poly.pdbx_strand_id
1 'polypeptide(L)'
;MTTLKKVSKLPPEINRILYVKNLPFKISSEELYGIFSNYGAIRQIRLGNTTETMGTAFVVYEDIFDARNACEHLSGYNVNNRYLVVLYYQQQKQQKKMDHQAKKKELDLLKQKFGLE
;
A
#
# COMPACT_ATOMS: atom_id res chain seq x y z
N MET A 1 -1.56 7.96 41.03
CA MET A 1 -2.54 7.06 40.40
C MET A 1 -3.51 7.94 39.63
N THR A 2 -3.24 8.35 38.38
CA THR A 2 -3.53 7.60 37.15
C THR A 2 -2.78 8.30 36.00
N THR A 3 -1.72 7.69 35.48
CA THR A 3 -1.01 8.23 34.30
C THR A 3 -1.87 7.92 33.08
N LEU A 4 -2.67 8.89 32.66
CA LEU A 4 -3.39 8.87 31.39
C LEU A 4 -2.36 8.63 30.27
N LYS A 5 -2.32 7.39 29.75
CA LYS A 5 -1.63 7.09 28.49
C LYS A 5 -2.22 8.03 27.45
N LYS A 6 -1.48 9.09 27.13
CA LYS A 6 -1.77 10.03 26.05
C LYS A 6 -1.98 9.16 24.81
N VAL A 7 -3.22 9.02 24.36
CA VAL A 7 -3.53 8.41 23.06
C VAL A 7 -2.93 9.38 22.05
N SER A 8 -1.68 9.14 21.69
CA SER A 8 -0.96 9.88 20.67
C SER A 8 -1.76 9.70 19.39
N LYS A 9 -2.58 10.70 19.04
CA LYS A 9 -3.31 10.72 17.78
C LYS A 9 -2.30 10.54 16.66
N LEU A 10 -2.33 9.39 16.01
CA LEU A 10 -1.51 9.11 14.83
C LEU A 10 -1.92 10.10 13.73
N PRO A 11 -0.97 10.62 12.93
CA PRO A 11 -1.30 11.48 11.82
C PRO A 11 -2.27 10.77 10.86
N PRO A 12 -3.18 11.53 10.21
CA PRO A 12 -4.29 10.97 9.43
C PRO A 12 -3.84 10.17 8.20
N GLU A 13 -2.56 10.27 7.84
CA GLU A 13 -1.92 9.50 6.77
C GLU A 13 -1.59 8.06 7.16
N ILE A 14 -1.46 7.77 8.47
CA ILE A 14 -1.07 6.43 8.94
C ILE A 14 -2.23 5.46 8.72
N ASN A 15 -1.90 4.33 8.12
CA ASN A 15 -2.84 3.28 7.79
C ASN A 15 -2.25 1.92 8.16
N ARG A 16 -3.10 0.95 8.51
CA ARG A 16 -2.70 -0.45 8.73
C ARG A 16 -2.19 -1.12 7.46
N ILE A 17 -2.57 -0.56 6.32
CA ILE A 17 -2.19 -1.05 5.00
C ILE A 17 -0.97 -0.26 4.53
N LEU A 18 0.11 -0.96 4.25
CA LEU A 18 1.31 -0.44 3.62
C LEU A 18 1.32 -0.80 2.13
N TYR A 19 1.76 0.15 1.32
CA TYR A 19 2.06 -0.01 -0.08
C TYR A 19 3.56 -0.05 -0.28
N VAL A 20 4.05 -1.19 -0.76
CA VAL A 20 5.47 -1.46 -0.97
C VAL A 20 5.74 -1.38 -2.47
N LYS A 21 6.79 -0.65 -2.85
CA LYS A 21 7.25 -0.52 -4.24
C LYS A 21 8.72 -0.89 -4.35
N ASN A 22 9.16 -1.06 -5.61
CA ASN A 22 10.53 -1.41 -5.97
C ASN A 22 10.95 -2.78 -5.43
N LEU A 23 9.99 -3.69 -5.27
CA LEU A 23 10.26 -5.08 -4.92
C LEU A 23 10.95 -5.79 -6.10
N PRO A 24 11.88 -6.73 -5.83
CA PRO A 24 12.42 -7.56 -6.89
C PRO A 24 11.32 -8.41 -7.53
N PHE A 25 11.33 -8.54 -8.86
CA PHE A 25 10.27 -9.25 -9.59
C PHE A 25 10.12 -10.73 -9.24
N LYS A 26 11.16 -11.33 -8.65
CA LYS A 26 11.18 -12.72 -8.22
C LYS A 26 10.90 -12.90 -6.72
N ILE A 27 10.47 -11.85 -6.01
CA ILE A 27 10.21 -11.99 -4.57
C ILE A 27 9.00 -12.89 -4.32
N SER A 28 9.16 -13.83 -3.38
CA SER A 28 8.08 -14.70 -2.92
C SER A 28 7.27 -14.04 -1.80
N SER A 29 6.00 -14.43 -1.67
CA SER A 29 5.16 -14.01 -0.53
C SER A 29 5.75 -14.40 0.81
N GLU A 30 6.46 -15.53 0.88
CA GLU A 30 7.11 -16.03 2.10
C GLU A 30 8.27 -15.14 2.55
N GLU A 31 9.11 -14.69 1.61
CA GLU A 31 10.19 -13.72 1.89
C GLU A 31 9.63 -12.39 2.40
N LEU A 32 8.59 -11.89 1.72
CA LEU A 32 7.87 -10.70 2.17
C LEU A 32 7.29 -10.89 3.57
N TYR A 33 6.70 -12.05 3.86
CA TYR A 33 6.19 -12.36 5.18
C TYR A 33 7.31 -12.32 6.22
N GLY A 34 8.44 -12.99 5.98
CA GLY A 34 9.57 -13.01 6.92
C GLY A 34 10.17 -11.62 7.22
N ILE A 35 10.20 -10.72 6.23
CA ILE A 35 10.69 -9.35 6.43
C ILE A 35 9.68 -8.54 7.26
N PHE A 36 8.41 -8.57 6.89
CA PHE A 36 7.38 -7.72 7.49
C PHE A 36 6.87 -8.25 8.84
N SER A 37 6.96 -9.57 9.11
CA SER A 37 6.44 -10.18 10.34
C SER A 37 7.24 -9.79 11.57
N ASN A 38 8.49 -9.33 11.39
CA ASN A 38 9.34 -8.84 12.49
C ASN A 38 8.80 -7.59 13.18
N TYR A 39 7.87 -6.86 12.55
CA TYR A 39 7.31 -5.62 13.09
C TYR A 39 5.92 -5.80 13.70
N GLY A 40 5.27 -6.94 13.49
CA GLY A 40 3.93 -7.20 14.00
C GLY A 40 3.17 -8.26 13.21
N ALA A 41 1.95 -8.55 13.66
CA ALA A 41 1.11 -9.57 13.05
C ALA A 41 0.57 -9.10 11.69
N ILE A 42 0.82 -9.89 10.65
CA ILE A 42 0.36 -9.62 9.30
C ILE A 42 -0.99 -10.30 9.08
N ARG A 43 -2.00 -9.50 8.75
CA ARG A 43 -3.33 -9.98 8.37
C ARG A 43 -3.38 -10.51 6.94
N GLN A 44 -2.73 -9.80 6.00
CA GLN A 44 -2.74 -10.18 4.59
C GLN A 44 -1.57 -9.56 3.83
N ILE A 45 -1.00 -10.31 2.89
CA ILE A 45 -0.09 -9.80 1.87
C ILE A 45 -0.72 -10.01 0.49
N ARG A 46 -0.68 -8.99 -0.36
CA ARG A 46 -1.08 -9.07 -1.77
C ARG A 46 0.05 -8.57 -2.66
N LEU A 47 0.62 -9.49 -3.43
CA LEU A 47 1.58 -9.18 -4.48
C LEU A 47 0.86 -8.66 -5.74
N GLY A 48 1.50 -7.71 -6.42
CA GLY A 48 1.06 -7.25 -7.74
C GLY A 48 1.41 -8.27 -8.81
N ASN A 49 0.40 -8.76 -9.51
CA ASN A 49 0.51 -9.87 -10.47
C ASN A 49 0.31 -9.45 -11.93
N THR A 50 0.03 -8.17 -12.19
CA THR A 50 -0.12 -7.63 -13.56
C THR A 50 1.13 -6.89 -13.97
N THR A 51 1.37 -6.74 -15.28
CA THR A 51 2.50 -5.95 -15.80
C THR A 51 2.58 -4.53 -15.24
N GLU A 52 1.44 -3.90 -14.95
CA GLU A 52 1.37 -2.58 -14.32
C GLU A 52 1.66 -2.58 -12.81
N THR A 53 1.51 -3.72 -12.13
CA THR A 53 1.64 -3.84 -10.66
C THR A 53 2.81 -4.70 -10.20
N MET A 54 3.51 -5.37 -11.11
CA MET A 54 4.69 -6.17 -10.78
C MET A 54 5.75 -5.30 -10.08
N GLY A 55 6.38 -5.87 -9.04
CA GLY A 55 7.31 -5.15 -8.17
C GLY A 55 6.63 -4.26 -7.13
N THR A 56 5.32 -4.41 -6.94
CA THR A 56 4.56 -3.76 -5.87
C THR A 56 3.84 -4.80 -5.01
N ALA A 57 3.57 -4.45 -3.76
CA ALA A 57 2.77 -5.27 -2.87
C ALA A 57 1.96 -4.40 -1.89
N PHE A 58 0.88 -4.96 -1.38
CA PHE A 58 0.16 -4.43 -0.23
C PHE A 58 0.37 -5.37 0.97
N VAL A 59 0.78 -4.80 2.10
CA VAL A 59 0.93 -5.51 3.37
C VAL A 59 -0.06 -4.92 4.35
N VAL A 60 -0.93 -5.76 4.91
CA VAL A 60 -1.96 -5.37 5.87
C VAL A 60 -1.57 -5.91 7.23
N TYR A 61 -1.29 -5.03 8.18
CA TYR A 61 -1.07 -5.39 9.58
C TYR A 61 -2.40 -5.49 10.33
N GLU A 62 -2.40 -6.26 11.41
CA GLU A 62 -3.53 -6.27 12.35
C GLU A 62 -3.64 -4.96 13.12
N ASP A 63 -2.49 -4.46 13.60
CA ASP A 63 -2.38 -3.22 14.36
C ASP A 63 -1.77 -2.06 13.55
N ILE A 64 -2.18 -0.83 13.88
CA ILE A 64 -1.74 0.38 13.17
C ILE A 64 -0.36 0.87 13.63
N PHE A 65 0.01 0.62 14.89
CA PHE A 65 1.33 0.95 15.41
C PHE A 65 2.40 0.03 14.82
N ASP A 66 2.07 -1.24 14.58
CA ASP A 66 2.94 -2.20 13.88
C ASP A 66 3.22 -1.74 12.45
N ALA A 67 2.18 -1.35 11.72
CA ALA A 67 2.31 -0.81 10.36
C ALA A 67 3.17 0.45 10.34
N ARG A 68 3.00 1.33 11.34
CA ARG A 68 3.83 2.52 11.47
C ARG A 68 5.30 2.15 11.67
N ASN A 69 5.57 1.26 12.61
CA ASN A 69 6.92 0.83 12.94
C ASN A 69 7.61 0.19 11.72
N ALA A 70 6.88 -0.66 11.00
CA ALA A 70 7.38 -1.27 9.78
C ALA A 70 7.66 -0.23 8.68
N CYS A 71 6.78 0.76 8.51
CA CYS A 71 6.96 1.81 7.50
C CYS A 71 8.20 2.67 7.79
N GLU A 72 8.47 3.03 9.05
CA GLU A 72 9.63 3.84 9.43
C GLU A 72 10.96 3.10 9.24
N HIS A 73 10.99 1.78 9.46
CA HIS A 73 12.23 1.00 9.42
C HIS A 73 12.49 0.26 8.11
N LEU A 74 11.44 -0.14 7.36
CA LEU A 74 11.60 -0.89 6.10
C LEU A 74 11.72 0.01 4.88
N SER A 75 11.43 1.30 5.00
CA SER A 75 11.69 2.25 3.91
C SER A 75 13.20 2.37 3.69
N GLY A 76 13.67 2.05 2.48
CA GLY A 76 15.09 1.96 2.17
C GLY A 76 15.74 0.62 2.54
N TYR A 77 14.98 -0.40 2.95
CA TYR A 77 15.53 -1.72 3.20
C TYR A 77 16.04 -2.38 1.91
N ASN A 78 17.23 -2.97 1.92
CA ASN A 78 17.82 -3.60 0.75
C ASN A 78 17.39 -5.06 0.63
N VAL A 79 16.73 -5.40 -0.47
CA VAL A 79 16.39 -6.77 -0.87
C VAL A 79 16.91 -7.02 -2.28
N ASN A 80 17.85 -7.95 -2.45
CA ASN A 80 18.44 -8.32 -3.75
C ASN A 80 18.94 -7.10 -4.57
N ASN A 81 19.73 -6.22 -3.93
CA ASN A 81 20.25 -4.97 -4.50
C ASN A 81 19.17 -3.97 -4.91
N ARG A 82 17.96 -4.06 -4.33
CA ARG A 82 16.90 -3.08 -4.51
C ARG A 82 16.47 -2.52 -3.16
N TYR A 83 16.38 -1.20 -3.10
CA TYR A 83 15.91 -0.50 -1.91
C TYR A 83 14.39 -0.38 -1.96
N LEU A 84 13.71 -0.97 -0.98
CA LEU A 84 12.26 -0.94 -0.89
C LEU A 84 11.76 0.48 -0.62
N VAL A 85 10.62 0.82 -1.21
CA VAL A 85 9.90 2.05 -0.89
C VAL A 85 8.60 1.65 -0.21
N VAL A 86 8.48 1.94 1.08
CA VAL A 86 7.31 1.59 1.89
C VAL A 86 6.53 2.86 2.20
N LEU A 87 5.25 2.89 1.84
CA LEU A 87 4.36 4.03 1.98
C LEU A 87 3.06 3.60 2.66
N TYR A 88 2.40 4.50 3.38
CA TYR A 88 1.03 4.23 3.83
C TYR A 88 0.05 4.20 2.66
N TYR A 89 -0.93 3.31 2.74
CA TYR A 89 -2.02 3.25 1.76
C TYR A 89 -2.91 4.48 1.85
N GLN A 90 -2.90 5.28 0.77
CA GLN A 90 -3.74 6.47 0.64
C GLN A 90 -5.08 6.15 -0.01
N GLN A 91 -6.04 5.65 0.77
CA GLN A 91 -7.36 5.26 0.28
C GLN A 91 -8.06 6.37 -0.51
N GLN A 92 -8.05 7.60 -0.01
CA GLN A 92 -8.70 8.73 -0.70
C GLN A 92 -8.09 9.02 -2.08
N LYS A 93 -6.77 8.91 -2.20
CA LYS A 93 -6.06 9.11 -3.47
C LYS A 93 -6.41 7.99 -4.46
N GLN A 94 -6.47 6.75 -3.99
CA GLN A 94 -6.86 5.61 -4.81
C GLN A 94 -8.32 5.72 -5.28
N GLN A 95 -9.23 6.12 -4.38
CA GLN A 95 -10.65 6.29 -4.70
C GLN A 95 -10.85 7.38 -5.76
N LYS A 96 -10.18 8.54 -5.62
CA LYS A 96 -10.22 9.61 -6.64
C LYS A 96 -9.70 9.14 -7.99
N LYS A 97 -8.64 8.34 -8.00
CA LYS A 97 -8.07 7.81 -9.25
C LYS A 97 -9.07 6.88 -9.96
N MET A 98 -9.79 6.05 -9.19
CA MET A 98 -10.84 5.18 -9.74
C MET A 98 -12.05 5.97 -10.24
N ASP A 99 -12.55 6.96 -9.50
CA ASP A 99 -13.66 7.82 -9.93
C ASP A 99 -13.35 8.53 -11.24
N HIS A 100 -12.14 9.10 -11.35
CA HIS A 100 -11.70 9.76 -12.58
C HIS A 100 -11.65 8.77 -13.76
N GLN A 101 -11.15 7.55 -13.53
CA GLN A 101 -11.09 6.53 -14.56
C GLN A 101 -12.49 6.06 -15.01
N ALA A 102 -13.42 5.93 -14.07
CA ALA A 102 -14.81 5.58 -14.36
C ALA A 102 -15.50 6.67 -15.19
N LYS A 103 -15.41 7.95 -14.78
CA LYS A 103 -15.94 9.09 -15.55
C LYS A 103 -15.36 9.20 -16.94
N LYS A 104 -14.05 8.97 -17.09
CA LYS A 104 -13.40 8.99 -18.40
C LYS A 104 -13.95 7.89 -19.32
N LYS A 105 -14.15 6.68 -18.81
CA LYS A 105 -14.77 5.59 -19.58
C LYS A 105 -16.22 5.90 -19.94
N GLU A 106 -16.99 6.46 -19.03
CA GLU A 106 -18.38 6.84 -19.31
C GLU A 106 -18.47 7.93 -20.37
N LEU A 107 -17.59 8.94 -20.31
CA LEU A 107 -17.52 10.00 -21.32
C LEU A 107 -17.15 9.44 -22.72
N ASP A 108 -16.20 8.52 -22.78
CA ASP A 108 -15.79 7.84 -24.02
C ASP A 108 -16.94 7.04 -24.64
N LEU A 109 -17.65 6.28 -23.81
CA LEU A 109 -18.86 5.54 -24.21
C LEU A 109 -19.97 6.48 -24.72
N LEU A 110 -20.16 7.62 -24.07
CA LEU A 110 -21.15 8.63 -24.49
C LEU A 110 -20.74 9.26 -25.83
N LYS A 111 -19.47 9.66 -25.97
CA LYS A 111 -18.92 10.20 -27.22
C LYS A 111 -19.10 9.23 -28.38
N GLN A 112 -18.79 7.95 -28.17
CA GLN A 112 -18.99 6.90 -29.16
C GLN A 112 -20.48 6.69 -29.48
N LYS A 113 -21.35 6.69 -28.47
CA LYS A 113 -22.79 6.48 -28.64
C LYS A 113 -23.46 7.61 -29.43
N PHE A 114 -23.00 8.85 -29.28
CA PHE A 114 -23.57 10.02 -29.94
C PHE A 114 -22.77 10.51 -31.15
N GLY A 115 -21.70 9.82 -31.55
CA GLY A 115 -20.87 10.20 -32.70
C GLY A 115 -20.16 11.55 -32.53
N LEU A 116 -19.81 11.90 -31.29
CA LEU A 116 -19.13 13.15 -30.95
C LEU A 116 -17.64 12.90 -30.74
N GLU A 117 -16.86 12.93 -31.82
CA GLU A 117 -15.38 12.92 -31.76
C GLU A 117 -14.82 14.17 -31.08
#